data_AF-A0A3L8DYK5-F1
#
_entry.id   AF-A0A3L8DYK5-F1
#
_cell.length_a   1.000
_cell.length_b   1.000
_cell.length_c   1.000
_cell.angle_alpha   90.00
_cell.angle_beta   90.00
_cell.angle_gamma   90.00
#
_symmetry.space_group_name_H-M   'P 1'
#
loop_
_entity.id
_entity.type
_entity.pdbx_description
1 polymer ?
#
loop_
_entity_poly.entity_id
_entity_poly.type
_entity_poly.pdbx_seq_one_letter_code
_entity_poly.pdbx_strand_id
1 'polypeptide(L)'
;MREQRPGLIHEQDDQVPIPNHIAPSTTPRSDLDQLGPLPEGWEERVHTDGRIFFIDHNTRTTQWEDPRMSNPQIAGPAVPYSRDYKRKYEYLKSQLRKPNNIPNKFEIKVGRNNILEDSYRIISSVNRVDILKTKLWVEFEGEVGLDYGGLAREWFFLLSKEMFNPYYGLFEYSATDNYTLQINPCSGVCNEEHLNYFKFIGRIAGMAVYHGKLLDGAHKF
;
A
#
# COMPACT_ATOMS: atom_id res chain seq x y z
N MET A 1 64.31 61.77 11.23
CA MET A 1 65.01 60.45 11.18
C MET A 1 64.06 59.44 10.57
N ARG A 2 64.63 58.48 9.83
CA ARG A 2 63.98 57.30 9.19
C ARG A 2 63.00 56.60 10.17
N GLU A 3 61.95 55.86 9.81
CA GLU A 3 61.83 54.85 8.76
C GLU A 3 60.36 54.34 8.67
N GLN A 4 59.91 54.06 7.43
CA GLN A 4 58.99 53.01 6.92
C GLN A 4 57.58 52.68 7.49
N ARG A 5 56.59 52.81 6.56
CA ARG A 5 55.35 52.04 6.25
C ARG A 5 54.20 51.92 7.28
N PRO A 6 52.95 51.99 6.77
CA PRO A 6 52.14 50.77 6.54
C PRO A 6 51.49 50.79 5.13
N GLY A 7 51.29 49.71 4.38
CA GLY A 7 50.81 48.39 4.77
C GLY A 7 49.40 48.21 4.20
N LEU A 8 49.29 47.87 2.91
CA LEU A 8 48.03 47.59 2.21
C LEU A 8 47.48 46.24 2.75
N ILE A 9 46.34 46.27 3.43
CA ILE A 9 45.63 45.07 3.89
C ILE A 9 44.57 44.70 2.86
N HIS A 10 44.68 43.47 2.36
CA HIS A 10 43.77 42.82 1.42
C HIS A 10 42.71 42.10 2.26
N GLU A 11 41.44 42.47 2.12
CA GLU A 11 40.33 41.70 2.71
C GLU A 11 40.08 40.45 1.85
N GLN A 12 40.40 39.29 2.42
CA GLN A 12 39.90 37.99 1.97
C GLN A 12 38.96 37.47 3.08
N ASP A 13 37.70 37.28 2.71
CA ASP A 13 36.68 36.67 3.55
C ASP A 13 37.05 35.22 3.90
N ASP A 14 37.01 34.92 5.20
CA ASP A 14 37.27 33.61 5.79
C ASP A 14 36.24 32.57 5.35
N GLN A 15 36.70 31.56 4.61
CA GLN A 15 35.94 30.37 4.24
C GLN A 15 36.32 29.22 5.20
N VAL A 16 35.48 28.95 6.19
CA VAL A 16 35.60 27.77 7.07
C VAL A 16 34.97 26.55 6.39
N PRO A 17 35.66 25.38 6.30
CA PRO A 17 35.15 24.23 5.56
C PRO A 17 34.17 23.41 6.41
N ILE A 18 32.96 23.21 5.90
CA ILE A 18 31.98 22.26 6.45
C ILE A 18 32.13 20.94 5.69
N PRO A 19 32.31 19.78 6.35
CA PRO A 19 32.40 18.50 5.66
C PRO A 19 31.00 18.07 5.16
N ASN A 20 30.80 18.11 3.84
CA ASN A 20 29.59 17.57 3.21
C ASN A 20 29.95 16.31 2.42
N HIS A 21 29.98 15.16 3.11
CA HIS A 21 29.81 13.87 2.47
C HIS A 21 28.31 13.61 2.32
N ILE A 22 27.75 13.94 1.16
CA ILE A 22 26.49 13.35 0.70
C ILE A 22 26.70 12.98 -0.77
N ALA A 23 27.10 11.72 -0.99
CA ALA A 23 26.98 11.08 -2.28
C ALA A 23 25.48 11.06 -2.67
N PRO A 24 25.11 11.34 -3.92
CA PRO A 24 23.74 11.16 -4.36
C PRO A 24 23.37 9.68 -4.23
N SER A 25 22.37 9.39 -3.40
CA SER A 25 21.76 8.08 -3.25
C SER A 25 21.29 7.59 -4.60
N THR A 26 22.06 6.66 -5.13
CA THR A 26 21.81 5.94 -6.36
C THR A 26 20.56 5.10 -6.11
N THR A 27 19.46 5.38 -6.83
CA THR A 27 18.49 4.33 -7.17
C THR A 27 19.28 3.11 -7.67
N PRO A 28 18.87 1.86 -7.37
CA PRO A 28 19.63 0.69 -7.77
C PRO A 28 19.62 0.59 -9.30
N ARG A 29 20.63 1.23 -9.94
CA ARG A 29 20.95 1.15 -11.37
C ARG A 29 21.45 -0.24 -11.76
N SER A 30 21.71 -1.10 -10.77
CA SER A 30 22.36 -2.40 -10.92
C SER A 30 21.57 -3.44 -11.72
N ASP A 31 20.24 -3.30 -11.81
CA ASP A 31 19.38 -4.30 -12.48
C ASP A 31 19.06 -3.93 -13.94
N LEU A 32 19.03 -2.64 -14.29
CA LEU A 32 18.74 -2.17 -15.66
C LEU A 32 19.97 -2.27 -16.60
N ASP A 33 21.18 -2.06 -16.07
CA ASP A 33 22.43 -2.19 -16.84
C ASP A 33 22.73 -3.64 -17.27
N GLN A 34 22.09 -4.63 -16.65
CA GLN A 34 22.23 -6.05 -17.02
C GLN A 34 21.29 -6.49 -18.16
N LEU A 35 20.30 -5.68 -18.56
CA LEU A 35 19.27 -6.06 -19.54
C LEU A 35 19.69 -5.87 -21.01
N GLY A 36 20.91 -5.39 -21.27
CA GLY A 36 21.41 -5.09 -22.61
C GLY A 36 20.78 -3.83 -23.22
N PRO A 37 21.12 -3.49 -24.48
CA PRO A 37 20.57 -2.29 -25.13
C PRO A 37 19.06 -2.39 -25.35
N LEU A 38 18.37 -1.25 -25.41
CA LEU A 38 16.95 -1.21 -25.77
C LEU A 38 16.72 -1.80 -27.17
N PRO A 39 15.56 -2.44 -27.41
CA PRO A 39 15.20 -2.90 -28.74
C PRO A 39 15.13 -1.74 -29.75
N GLU A 40 15.28 -2.05 -31.03
CA GLU A 40 15.26 -1.05 -32.09
C GLU A 40 13.93 -0.24 -32.09
N GLY A 41 14.06 1.09 -32.19
CA GLY A 41 12.92 2.01 -32.16
C GLY A 41 12.38 2.33 -30.76
N TRP A 42 13.03 1.87 -29.69
CA TRP A 42 12.68 2.24 -28.32
C TRP A 42 13.60 3.33 -27.77
N GLU A 43 13.01 4.28 -27.04
CA GLU A 43 13.75 5.36 -26.36
C GLU A 43 13.34 5.46 -24.89
N GLU A 44 14.33 5.60 -24.01
CA GLU A 44 14.12 5.88 -22.59
C GLU A 44 14.07 7.38 -22.32
N ARG A 45 13.08 7.83 -21.55
CA ARG A 45 12.92 9.23 -21.13
C ARG A 45 12.59 9.29 -19.63
N VAL A 46 12.90 10.42 -19.02
CA VAL A 46 12.54 10.71 -17.63
C VAL A 46 11.38 11.70 -17.60
N HIS A 47 10.33 11.36 -16.89
CA HIS A 47 9.17 12.21 -16.64
C HIS A 47 9.51 13.26 -15.57
N THR A 48 8.71 14.33 -15.46
CA THR A 48 8.99 15.47 -14.56
C THR A 48 9.03 15.12 -13.07
N ASP A 49 8.45 13.98 -12.69
CA ASP A 49 8.48 13.41 -11.34
C ASP A 49 9.68 12.50 -11.09
N GLY A 50 10.62 12.41 -12.04
CA GLY A 50 11.82 11.59 -11.96
C GLY A 50 11.63 10.13 -12.33
N ARG A 51 10.42 9.70 -12.74
CA ARG A 51 10.18 8.32 -13.20
C ARG A 51 10.62 8.12 -14.64
N ILE A 52 11.13 6.94 -14.93
CA ILE A 52 11.51 6.54 -16.28
C ILE A 52 10.26 6.04 -17.02
N PHE A 53 10.12 6.42 -18.28
CA PHE A 53 9.14 5.88 -19.22
C PHE A 53 9.81 5.60 -20.57
N PHE A 54 9.21 4.69 -21.34
CA PHE A 54 9.74 4.22 -22.60
C PHE A 54 8.80 4.63 -23.74
N ILE A 55 9.40 5.07 -24.84
CA ILE A 55 8.71 5.48 -26.06
C ILE A 55 9.00 4.44 -27.14
N ASP A 56 7.95 3.84 -27.69
CA ASP A 56 8.04 3.00 -28.88
C ASP A 56 7.77 3.87 -30.11
N HIS A 57 8.83 4.21 -30.86
CA HIS A 57 8.73 4.97 -32.10
C HIS A 57 8.12 4.18 -33.25
N ASN A 58 8.10 2.84 -33.17
CA ASN A 58 7.49 1.98 -34.19
C ASN A 58 5.96 2.07 -34.13
N THR A 59 5.39 2.05 -32.92
CA THR A 59 3.94 2.13 -32.70
C THR A 59 3.45 3.52 -32.29
N ARG A 60 4.37 4.45 -32.05
CA ARG A 60 4.13 5.81 -31.53
C ARG A 60 3.35 5.78 -30.22
N THR A 61 3.73 4.86 -29.33
CA THR A 61 3.12 4.72 -28.00
C THR A 61 4.14 4.99 -26.90
N THR A 62 3.66 5.31 -25.70
CA THR A 62 4.49 5.45 -24.50
C THR A 62 4.00 4.50 -23.43
N GLN A 63 4.92 3.95 -22.65
CA GLN A 63 4.62 3.01 -21.57
C GLN A 63 5.60 3.16 -20.41
N TRP A 64 5.25 2.60 -19.25
CA TRP A 64 6.06 2.69 -18.04
C TRP A 64 6.96 1.46 -17.86
N GLU A 65 6.63 0.36 -18.54
CA GLU A 65 7.34 -0.90 -18.47
C GLU A 65 8.49 -0.96 -19.47
N ASP A 66 9.67 -1.43 -19.05
CA ASP A 66 10.83 -1.58 -19.92
C ASP A 66 10.60 -2.71 -20.95
N PRO A 67 10.74 -2.44 -22.26
CA PRO A 67 10.52 -3.45 -23.31
C PRO A 67 11.46 -4.65 -23.19
N ARG A 68 12.63 -4.51 -22.55
CA ARG A 68 13.62 -5.58 -22.34
C ARG A 68 13.15 -6.62 -21.33
N MET A 69 12.23 -6.27 -20.43
CA MET A 69 11.63 -7.23 -19.48
C MET A 69 10.67 -8.22 -20.14
N SER A 70 10.36 -8.05 -21.43
CA SER A 70 9.52 -8.98 -22.20
C SER A 70 10.30 -10.07 -22.94
N ASN A 71 11.64 -10.06 -22.92
CA ASN A 71 12.45 -11.03 -23.67
C ASN A 71 12.58 -12.38 -22.94
N PRO A 72 12.00 -13.49 -23.46
CA PRO A 72 11.98 -14.79 -22.80
C PRO A 72 13.34 -15.53 -22.76
N GLN A 73 14.42 -14.94 -23.29
CA GLN A 73 15.75 -15.58 -23.32
C GLN A 73 16.70 -15.19 -22.17
N ILE A 74 16.43 -14.13 -21.40
CA ILE A 74 17.33 -13.67 -20.32
C ILE A 74 16.71 -13.88 -18.93
N ALA A 75 15.41 -13.62 -18.78
CA ALA A 75 14.68 -14.01 -17.59
C ALA A 75 14.18 -15.44 -17.78
N GLY A 76 14.66 -16.39 -16.96
CA GLY A 76 13.98 -17.68 -16.79
C GLY A 76 12.46 -17.46 -16.62
N PRO A 77 11.61 -18.44 -17.00
CA PRO A 77 10.22 -18.22 -17.36
C PRO A 77 9.55 -17.23 -16.40
N ALA A 78 9.27 -16.02 -16.91
CA ALA A 78 8.54 -15.02 -16.17
C ALA A 78 7.29 -15.69 -15.62
N VAL A 79 7.09 -15.69 -14.29
CA VAL A 79 5.81 -16.11 -13.72
C VAL A 79 4.79 -15.19 -14.39
N PRO A 80 3.86 -15.71 -15.23
CA PRO A 80 3.05 -14.87 -16.09
C PRO A 80 2.00 -14.16 -15.24
N TYR A 81 2.39 -13.03 -14.65
CA TYR A 81 1.56 -12.24 -13.77
C TYR A 81 0.78 -11.23 -14.61
N SER A 82 -0.42 -11.59 -15.06
CA SER A 82 -1.53 -10.63 -15.30
C SER A 82 -2.78 -11.33 -15.83
N ARG A 83 -2.66 -12.22 -16.82
CA ARG A 83 -3.82 -12.93 -17.40
C ARG A 83 -4.41 -13.98 -16.45
N ASP A 84 -3.55 -14.65 -15.70
CA ASP A 84 -3.98 -15.63 -14.71
C ASP A 84 -4.69 -14.98 -13.52
N TYR A 85 -4.24 -13.80 -13.07
CA TYR A 85 -4.89 -13.11 -11.95
C TYR A 85 -6.33 -12.73 -12.30
N LYS A 86 -6.54 -12.03 -13.42
CA LYS A 86 -7.89 -11.64 -13.85
C LYS A 86 -8.79 -12.88 -14.01
N ARG A 87 -8.29 -13.94 -14.64
CA ARG A 87 -9.04 -15.20 -14.80
C ARG A 87 -9.38 -15.86 -13.46
N LYS A 88 -8.42 -15.95 -12.53
CA LYS A 88 -8.61 -16.51 -11.18
C LYS A 88 -9.59 -15.67 -10.36
N TYR A 89 -9.51 -14.35 -10.46
CA TYR A 89 -10.42 -13.42 -9.81
C TYR A 89 -11.85 -13.57 -10.33
N GLU A 90 -12.05 -13.55 -11.65
CA GLU A 90 -13.37 -13.76 -12.25
C GLU A 90 -13.93 -15.15 -11.91
N TYR A 91 -13.07 -16.18 -11.93
CA TYR A 91 -13.45 -17.52 -11.48
C TYR A 91 -13.91 -17.51 -10.03
N LEU A 92 -13.12 -16.96 -9.10
CA LEU A 92 -13.51 -16.84 -7.69
C LEU A 92 -14.85 -16.11 -7.54
N LYS A 93 -15.00 -14.94 -8.19
CA LYS A 93 -16.26 -14.16 -8.16
C LYS A 93 -17.45 -14.96 -8.68
N SER A 94 -17.27 -15.77 -9.72
CA SER A 94 -18.33 -16.64 -10.24
C SER A 94 -18.75 -17.73 -9.26
N GLN A 95 -17.84 -18.18 -8.38
CA GLN A 95 -18.11 -19.21 -7.37
C GLN A 95 -18.70 -18.64 -6.07
N LEU A 96 -18.62 -17.32 -5.85
CA LEU A 96 -19.22 -16.67 -4.67
C LEU A 96 -20.74 -16.71 -4.77
N ARG A 97 -21.35 -17.65 -4.06
CA ARG A 97 -22.81 -17.81 -4.00
C ARG A 97 -23.46 -16.59 -3.37
N LYS A 98 -24.43 -16.00 -4.07
CA LYS A 98 -25.32 -15.00 -3.49
C LYS A 98 -26.23 -15.71 -2.48
N PRO A 99 -26.26 -15.27 -1.21
CA PRO A 99 -27.13 -15.90 -0.23
C PRO A 99 -28.59 -15.63 -0.56
N ASN A 100 -29.44 -16.63 -0.30
CA ASN A 100 -30.89 -16.51 -0.43
C ASN A 100 -31.52 -16.23 0.95
N ASN A 101 -32.69 -15.62 0.96
CA ASN A 101 -33.45 -15.32 2.19
C ASN A 101 -32.63 -14.51 3.21
N ILE A 102 -31.93 -13.48 2.74
CA ILE A 102 -31.17 -12.52 3.56
C ILE A 102 -31.74 -11.11 3.36
N PRO A 103 -31.55 -10.18 4.31
CA PRO A 103 -31.91 -8.79 4.14
C PRO A 103 -31.27 -8.15 2.90
N ASN A 104 -31.87 -7.10 2.36
CA ASN A 104 -31.33 -6.40 1.18
C ASN A 104 -30.03 -5.64 1.48
N LYS A 105 -29.85 -5.21 2.73
CA LYS A 105 -28.66 -4.49 3.20
C LYS A 105 -28.28 -4.91 4.61
N PHE A 106 -27.01 -4.70 4.93
CA PHE A 106 -26.48 -4.79 6.29
C PHE A 106 -25.99 -3.41 6.71
N GLU A 107 -26.62 -2.86 7.73
CA GLU A 107 -26.33 -1.53 8.25
C GLU A 107 -25.16 -1.58 9.24
N ILE A 108 -24.20 -0.68 9.05
CA ILE A 108 -23.01 -0.51 9.88
C ILE A 108 -22.99 0.97 10.28
N LYS A 109 -23.26 1.25 11.55
CA LYS A 109 -23.24 2.60 12.12
C LYS A 109 -22.07 2.71 13.07
N VAL A 110 -21.11 3.57 12.76
CA VAL A 110 -19.84 3.62 13.51
C VAL A 110 -19.38 5.06 13.69
N GLY A 111 -18.73 5.36 14.81
CA GLY A 111 -18.01 6.62 15.00
C GLY A 111 -16.61 6.54 14.38
N ARG A 112 -16.13 7.62 13.76
CA ARG A 112 -14.75 7.66 13.21
C ARG A 112 -13.69 7.44 14.28
N ASN A 113 -13.88 8.02 15.47
CA ASN A 113 -12.93 7.95 16.57
C ASN A 113 -12.87 6.56 17.24
N ASN A 114 -13.93 5.77 17.12
CA ASN A 114 -14.07 4.46 17.76
C ASN A 114 -14.30 3.35 16.73
N ILE A 115 -13.81 3.55 15.50
CA ILE A 115 -14.17 2.71 14.35
C ILE A 115 -13.87 1.23 14.58
N LEU A 116 -12.75 0.90 15.24
CA LEU A 116 -12.38 -0.48 15.55
C LEU A 116 -13.38 -1.13 16.49
N GLU A 117 -13.68 -0.47 17.62
CA GLU A 117 -14.53 -1.02 18.67
C GLU A 117 -16.01 -1.11 18.25
N ASP A 118 -16.50 -0.09 17.55
CA ASP A 118 -17.87 -0.12 17.02
C ASP A 118 -18.03 -1.22 15.96
N SER A 119 -17.06 -1.34 15.05
CA SER A 119 -17.05 -2.38 14.03
C SER A 119 -16.92 -3.78 14.66
N TYR A 120 -16.07 -3.94 15.67
CA TYR A 120 -15.91 -5.18 16.40
C TYR A 120 -17.23 -5.64 17.02
N ARG A 121 -17.91 -4.76 17.77
CA ARG A 121 -19.20 -5.08 18.40
C ARG A 121 -20.26 -5.49 17.37
N ILE A 122 -20.40 -4.72 16.28
CA ILE A 122 -21.38 -4.98 15.22
C ILE A 122 -21.08 -6.33 14.55
N ILE A 123 -19.87 -6.52 14.04
CA ILE A 123 -19.52 -7.69 13.21
C ILE A 123 -19.41 -8.96 14.04
N SER A 124 -18.91 -8.89 15.27
CA SER A 124 -18.80 -10.05 16.17
C SER A 124 -20.16 -10.55 16.63
N SER A 125 -21.15 -9.66 16.79
CA SER A 125 -22.53 -10.03 17.15
C SER A 125 -23.30 -10.80 16.06
N VAL A 126 -22.81 -10.78 14.81
CA VAL A 126 -23.49 -11.45 13.70
C VAL A 126 -23.34 -12.97 13.80
N ASN A 127 -24.46 -13.64 14.06
CA ASN A 127 -24.57 -15.09 14.11
C ASN A 127 -24.67 -15.71 12.71
N ARG A 128 -25.55 -15.17 11.84
CA ARG A 128 -25.72 -15.63 10.47
C ARG A 128 -24.76 -14.90 9.54
N VAL A 129 -23.60 -15.50 9.29
CA VAL A 129 -22.51 -14.91 8.48
C VAL A 129 -22.90 -14.52 7.06
N ASP A 130 -23.94 -15.14 6.48
CA ASP A 130 -24.45 -14.75 5.16
C ASP A 130 -25.00 -13.33 5.11
N ILE A 131 -25.40 -12.75 6.25
CA ILE A 131 -25.84 -11.35 6.32
C ILE A 131 -24.68 -10.41 5.96
N LEU A 132 -23.44 -10.76 6.30
CA LEU A 132 -22.24 -9.96 5.97
C LEU A 132 -21.94 -9.92 4.47
N LYS A 133 -22.59 -10.78 3.68
CA LYS A 133 -22.49 -10.84 2.21
C LYS A 133 -23.56 -10.00 1.50
N THR A 134 -24.49 -9.38 2.25
CA THR A 134 -25.51 -8.46 1.71
C THR A 134 -24.89 -7.11 1.33
N LYS A 135 -25.64 -6.22 0.68
CA LYS A 135 -25.15 -4.86 0.36
C LYS A 135 -24.78 -4.13 1.65
N LEU A 136 -23.53 -3.69 1.78
CA LEU A 136 -23.08 -2.93 2.93
C LEU A 136 -23.64 -1.51 2.88
N TRP A 137 -24.22 -1.07 3.99
CA TRP A 137 -24.76 0.27 4.18
C TRP A 137 -24.05 0.90 5.37
N VAL A 138 -23.07 1.77 5.10
CA VAL A 138 -22.20 2.34 6.14
C VAL A 138 -22.60 3.77 6.42
N GLU A 139 -22.82 4.10 7.69
CA GLU A 139 -23.13 5.44 8.18
C GLU A 139 -22.10 5.81 9.26
N PHE A 140 -21.45 6.97 9.10
CA PHE A 140 -20.64 7.55 10.17
C PHE A 140 -21.50 8.43 11.06
N GLU A 141 -21.38 8.27 12.38
CA GLU A 141 -22.16 9.06 13.34
C GLU A 141 -21.91 10.56 13.16
N GLY A 142 -23.01 11.33 13.11
CA GLY A 142 -22.96 12.80 12.95
C GLY A 142 -22.74 13.29 11.51
N GLU A 143 -22.66 12.40 10.52
CA GLU A 143 -22.43 12.77 9.13
C GLU A 143 -23.67 12.52 8.25
N VAL A 144 -24.01 13.50 7.39
CA VAL A 144 -25.08 13.34 6.40
C VAL A 144 -24.53 12.51 5.24
N GLY A 145 -24.86 11.22 5.23
CA GLY A 145 -24.36 10.26 4.24
C GLY A 145 -24.81 10.60 2.82
N LEU A 146 -23.88 11.05 1.97
CA LEU A 146 -24.05 11.12 0.52
C LEU A 146 -23.59 9.78 -0.07
N ASP A 147 -24.57 8.91 -0.32
CA ASP A 147 -24.35 7.47 -0.42
C ASP A 147 -23.98 6.97 -1.83
N TYR A 148 -22.82 7.43 -2.33
CA TYR A 148 -22.26 7.01 -3.62
C TYR A 148 -21.31 5.81 -3.51
N GLY A 149 -21.51 4.90 -2.53
CA GLY A 149 -20.68 3.69 -2.37
C GLY A 149 -19.23 3.93 -1.91
N GLY A 150 -18.88 5.19 -1.64
CA GLY A 150 -17.57 5.61 -1.11
C GLY A 150 -17.38 5.27 0.37
N LEU A 151 -18.42 5.40 1.19
CA LEU A 151 -18.32 5.21 2.64
C LEU A 151 -17.90 3.79 3.03
N ALA A 152 -18.40 2.77 2.32
CA ALA A 152 -17.93 1.40 2.54
C ALA A 152 -16.43 1.23 2.22
N ARG A 153 -15.94 1.88 1.15
CA ARG A 153 -14.51 1.86 0.81
C ARG A 153 -13.68 2.55 1.88
N GLU A 154 -14.14 3.70 2.35
CA GLU A 154 -13.50 4.47 3.41
C GLU A 154 -13.48 3.70 4.73
N TRP A 155 -14.60 3.08 5.13
CA TRP A 155 -14.68 2.26 6.34
C TRP A 155 -13.68 1.11 6.33
N PHE A 156 -13.57 0.35 5.22
CA PHE A 156 -12.55 -0.69 5.12
C PHE A 156 -11.12 -0.14 5.25
N PHE A 157 -10.86 1.03 4.67
CA PHE A 157 -9.54 1.69 4.73
C PHE A 157 -9.19 2.18 6.14
N LEU A 158 -10.11 2.86 6.81
CA LEU A 158 -9.89 3.34 8.18
C LEU A 158 -9.78 2.17 9.15
N LEU A 159 -10.67 1.18 9.03
CA LEU A 159 -10.65 0.00 9.89
C LEU A 159 -9.37 -0.82 9.69
N SER A 160 -8.84 -0.92 8.46
CA SER A 160 -7.59 -1.67 8.23
C SER A 160 -6.40 -1.04 8.95
N LYS A 161 -6.32 0.30 9.01
CA LYS A 161 -5.28 0.98 9.79
C LYS A 161 -5.33 0.63 11.27
N GLU A 162 -6.53 0.56 11.85
CA GLU A 162 -6.70 0.19 13.25
C GLU A 162 -6.43 -1.31 13.49
N MET A 163 -6.93 -2.20 12.62
CA MET A 163 -6.74 -3.65 12.79
C MET A 163 -5.27 -4.08 12.76
N PHE A 164 -4.47 -3.39 11.95
CA PHE A 164 -3.04 -3.69 11.75
C PHE A 164 -2.13 -2.78 12.57
N ASN A 165 -2.68 -2.00 13.49
CA ASN A 165 -1.90 -1.19 14.40
C ASN A 165 -1.19 -2.07 15.45
N PRO A 166 0.16 -2.10 15.50
CA PRO A 166 0.92 -2.93 16.43
C PRO A 166 0.64 -2.62 17.91
N TYR A 167 0.15 -1.42 18.23
CA TYR A 167 -0.16 -1.03 19.62
C TYR A 167 -1.27 -1.89 20.25
N TYR A 168 -2.13 -2.54 19.47
CA TYR A 168 -3.13 -3.48 19.99
C TYR A 168 -2.55 -4.86 20.35
N GLY A 169 -1.25 -5.09 20.10
CA GLY A 169 -0.55 -6.32 20.46
C GLY A 169 -0.94 -7.54 19.63
N LEU A 170 -1.78 -7.39 18.60
CA LEU A 170 -2.22 -8.48 17.71
C LEU A 170 -1.17 -8.82 16.65
N PHE A 171 -0.51 -7.79 16.11
CA PHE A 171 0.53 -7.91 15.10
C PHE A 171 1.80 -7.22 15.57
N GLU A 172 2.93 -7.66 15.05
CA GLU A 172 4.24 -7.04 15.23
C GLU A 172 4.93 -6.90 13.86
N TYR A 173 5.91 -6.01 13.77
CA TYR A 173 6.74 -5.92 12.58
C TYR A 173 7.66 -7.15 12.47
N SER A 174 7.81 -7.65 11.26
CA SER A 174 8.78 -8.69 10.94
C SER A 174 10.19 -8.21 11.26
N ALA A 175 10.98 -9.09 11.85
CA ALA A 175 12.41 -8.85 12.08
C ALA A 175 13.22 -8.80 10.76
N THR A 176 12.65 -9.30 9.66
CA THR A 176 13.34 -9.43 8.37
C THR A 176 13.30 -8.13 7.56
N ASP A 177 12.19 -7.39 7.67
CA ASP A 177 12.00 -6.08 7.09
C ASP A 177 10.99 -5.30 7.95
N ASN A 178 11.38 -4.12 8.47
CA ASN A 178 10.57 -3.30 9.38
C ASN A 178 9.29 -2.70 8.74
N TYR A 179 8.81 -3.31 7.65
CA TYR A 179 7.70 -2.87 6.82
C TYR A 179 6.60 -3.92 6.69
N THR A 180 6.89 -5.19 6.99
CA THR A 180 5.87 -6.25 6.95
C THR A 180 5.37 -6.56 8.36
N LEU A 181 4.09 -6.89 8.46
CA LEU A 181 3.45 -7.29 9.71
C LEU A 181 3.29 -8.80 9.76
N GLN A 182 3.52 -9.37 10.93
CA GLN A 182 3.25 -10.76 11.27
C GLN A 182 2.39 -10.84 12.53
N ILE A 183 1.69 -11.96 12.72
CA ILE A 183 0.94 -12.20 13.96
C ILE A 183 1.94 -12.20 15.12
N ASN A 184 1.66 -11.40 16.15
CA ASN A 184 2.46 -11.39 17.37
C ASN A 184 2.29 -12.73 18.11
N PRO A 185 3.36 -13.55 18.26
CA PRO A 185 3.29 -14.82 18.99
C PRO A 185 2.85 -14.64 20.45
N CYS A 186 3.11 -13.48 21.04
CA CYS A 186 2.76 -13.11 22.40
C CYS A 186 1.41 -12.38 22.51
N SER A 187 0.59 -12.36 21.45
CA SER A 187 -0.67 -11.60 21.41
C SER A 187 -1.63 -11.93 22.56
N GLY A 188 -1.69 -13.18 23.03
CA GLY A 188 -2.55 -13.57 24.16
C GLY A 188 -2.11 -13.02 25.52
N VAL A 189 -0.85 -12.58 25.65
CA VAL A 189 -0.35 -11.88 26.84
C VAL A 189 -0.67 -10.38 26.75
N CYS A 190 -0.59 -9.81 25.54
CA CYS A 190 -0.87 -8.40 25.30
C CYS A 190 -2.38 -8.08 25.28
N ASN A 191 -3.22 -9.06 24.93
CA ASN A 191 -4.66 -8.92 24.80
C ASN A 191 -5.37 -10.25 25.07
N GLU A 192 -6.14 -10.31 26.16
CA GLU A 192 -6.87 -11.52 26.57
C GLU A 192 -7.90 -11.99 25.52
N GLU A 193 -8.47 -11.04 24.77
CA GLU A 193 -9.50 -11.28 23.75
C GLU A 193 -8.90 -11.48 22.34
N HIS A 194 -7.59 -11.69 22.21
CA HIS A 194 -6.89 -11.71 20.91
C HIS A 194 -7.51 -12.68 19.89
N LEU A 195 -8.00 -13.85 20.32
CA LEU A 195 -8.66 -14.82 19.43
C LEU A 195 -9.96 -14.28 18.85
N ASN A 196 -10.72 -13.53 19.64
CA ASN A 196 -11.95 -12.90 19.17
C ASN A 196 -11.65 -11.78 18.18
N TYR A 197 -10.59 -10.99 18.42
CA TYR A 197 -10.09 -10.01 17.45
C TYR A 197 -9.59 -10.67 16.15
N PHE A 198 -8.83 -11.78 16.20
CA PHE A 198 -8.42 -12.48 14.98
C PHE A 198 -9.60 -13.05 14.20
N LYS A 199 -10.62 -13.58 14.88
CA LYS A 199 -11.87 -14.01 14.24
C LYS A 199 -12.59 -12.84 13.58
N PHE A 200 -12.65 -11.70 14.26
CA PHE A 200 -13.20 -10.46 13.71
C PHE A 200 -12.43 -10.00 12.47
N ILE A 201 -11.10 -9.90 12.54
CA ILE A 201 -10.22 -9.52 11.42
C ILE A 201 -10.41 -10.49 10.25
N GLY A 202 -10.50 -11.79 10.51
CA GLY A 202 -10.79 -12.81 9.50
C GLY A 202 -12.14 -12.61 8.80
N ARG A 203 -13.18 -12.20 9.54
CA ARG A 203 -14.48 -11.81 8.97
C ARG A 203 -14.33 -10.57 8.08
N ILE A 204 -13.62 -9.54 8.53
CA ILE A 204 -13.38 -8.32 7.74
C ILE A 204 -12.60 -8.62 6.46
N ALA A 205 -11.54 -9.42 6.53
CA ALA A 205 -10.78 -9.86 5.36
C ALA A 205 -11.66 -10.63 4.36
N GLY A 206 -12.49 -11.56 4.86
CA GLY A 206 -13.45 -12.28 4.03
C GLY A 206 -14.48 -11.36 3.38
N MET A 207 -15.00 -10.37 4.12
CA MET A 207 -15.90 -9.36 3.61
C MET A 207 -15.23 -8.51 2.52
N ALA A 208 -13.98 -8.09 2.72
CA ALA A 208 -13.23 -7.30 1.75
C ALA A 208 -13.09 -8.06 0.41
N VAL A 209 -12.70 -9.33 0.46
CA VAL A 209 -12.62 -10.19 -0.74
C VAL A 209 -13.99 -10.36 -1.41
N TYR A 210 -15.03 -10.65 -0.63
CA TYR A 210 -16.38 -10.86 -1.16
C TYR A 210 -16.93 -9.60 -1.86
N HIS A 211 -16.78 -8.44 -1.23
CA HIS A 211 -17.27 -7.14 -1.72
C HIS A 211 -16.32 -6.44 -2.69
N GLY A 212 -15.14 -7.01 -2.95
CA GLY A 212 -14.13 -6.40 -3.84
C GLY A 212 -13.57 -5.09 -3.28
N LYS A 213 -13.34 -5.05 -1.97
CA LYS A 213 -12.75 -3.91 -1.26
C LYS A 213 -11.31 -4.24 -0.90
N LEU A 214 -10.49 -3.20 -0.78
CA LEU A 214 -9.09 -3.31 -0.40
C LEU A 214 -8.95 -3.03 1.09
N LEU A 215 -8.04 -3.76 1.73
CA LEU A 215 -7.54 -3.44 3.06
C LEU A 215 -6.14 -2.87 2.90
N ASP A 216 -5.83 -1.80 3.62
CA ASP A 216 -4.48 -1.26 3.68
C ASP A 216 -3.76 -1.86 4.89
N GLY A 217 -2.75 -2.68 4.62
CA GLY A 217 -2.03 -3.48 5.63
C GLY A 217 -0.62 -3.00 5.94
N ALA A 218 -0.15 -1.94 5.29
CA ALA A 218 1.20 -1.43 5.50
C ALA A 218 1.25 0.09 5.28
N HIS A 219 1.64 0.82 6.33
CA HIS A 219 2.00 2.23 6.18
C HIS A 219 3.23 2.33 5.26
N LYS A 220 3.03 2.91 4.07
CA LYS A 220 4.14 3.49 3.32
C LYS A 220 4.46 4.84 3.98
N PHE A 221 5.65 4.95 4.57
CA PHE A 221 6.26 6.23 4.91
C PHE A 221 6.67 6.97 3.64
#